data_AF-A0A1V5CYT8-F1
#
_entry.id   AF-A0A1V5CYT8-F1
#
_cell.length_a   1.000
_cell.length_b   1.000
_cell.length_c   1.000
_cell.angle_alpha   90.00
_cell.angle_beta   90.00
_cell.angle_gamma   90.00
#
_symmetry.space_group_name_H-M   'P 1'
#
loop_
_entity.id
_entity.type
_entity.pdbx_description
1 polymer ?
#
loop_
_entity_poly.entity_id
_entity_poly.type
_entity_poly.pdbx_seq_one_letter_code
_entity_poly.pdbx_strand_id
1 'polypeptide(L)'
;MNEDTIRRLGLITLFAVLFFHMLFAEGGVIGYLKVKRGIKAANASIITMERENKLLKAEIDRLQNDDQYLEEVVRKKFGFVGEGERLYRVER
;
A
#
# COMPACT_ATOMS: atom_id res chain seq x y z
N MET A 1 53.07 11.47 -23.82
CA MET A 1 51.84 11.62 -23.01
C MET A 1 52.08 12.80 -22.09
N ASN A 2 51.36 13.91 -22.29
CA ASN A 2 51.69 15.18 -21.64
C ASN A 2 51.35 15.09 -20.14
N GLU A 3 52.27 15.54 -19.29
CA GLU A 3 52.16 15.46 -17.82
C GLU A 3 50.86 16.12 -17.31
N ASP A 4 50.42 17.18 -17.98
CA ASP A 4 49.16 17.88 -17.70
C ASP A 4 47.92 17.03 -17.95
N THR A 5 47.95 16.17 -18.97
CA THR A 5 46.85 15.26 -19.29
C THR A 5 46.68 14.21 -18.19
N ILE A 6 47.80 13.70 -17.67
CA ILE A 6 47.80 12.71 -16.57
C ILE A 6 47.27 13.36 -15.29
N ARG A 7 47.69 14.58 -14.96
CA ARG A 7 47.19 15.33 -13.79
C ARG A 7 45.69 15.63 -13.89
N ARG A 8 45.21 16.06 -15.05
CA ARG A 8 43.76 16.29 -15.28
C ARG A 8 42.95 15.01 -15.17
N LEU A 9 43.42 13.90 -15.76
CA LEU A 9 42.75 12.60 -15.67
C LEU A 9 42.71 12.07 -14.22
N GLY A 10 43.79 12.28 -13.46
CA GLY A 10 43.84 11.95 -12.03
C GLY A 10 42.80 12.73 -11.22
N LEU A 11 42.69 14.04 -11.44
CA LEU A 11 41.67 14.89 -10.80
C LEU A 11 40.25 14.48 -11.17
N ILE A 12 39.98 14.22 -12.45
CA ILE A 12 38.65 13.77 -12.92
C ILE A 12 38.28 12.44 -12.24
N THR A 13 39.22 11.49 -12.19
CA THR A 13 39.00 10.19 -11.55
C THR A 13 38.71 10.35 -10.06
N LEU A 14 39.45 11.22 -9.36
CA LEU A 14 39.22 11.50 -7.94
C LEU A 14 37.81 12.07 -7.70
N PHE A 15 37.40 13.08 -8.48
CA PHE A 15 36.06 13.65 -8.37
C PHE A 15 34.96 12.65 -8.74
N ALA A 16 35.19 11.79 -9.73
CA ALA A 16 34.24 10.74 -10.09
C ALA A 16 34.03 9.74 -8.96
N VAL A 17 35.11 9.31 -8.29
CA VAL A 17 35.03 8.40 -7.13
C VAL A 17 34.32 9.06 -5.96
N LEU A 18 34.63 10.31 -5.63
CA LEU A 18 33.94 11.06 -4.57
C LEU A 18 32.45 11.24 -4.87
N PHE A 19 32.11 11.58 -6.11
CA PHE A 19 30.73 11.73 -6.54
C PHE A 19 29.96 10.42 -6.49
N PHE A 20 30.58 9.32 -6.93
CA PHE A 20 30.01 7.98 -6.81
C PHE A 20 29.77 7.61 -5.35
N HIS A 21 30.76 7.85 -4.48
CA HIS A 21 30.62 7.59 -3.06
C HIS A 21 29.52 8.44 -2.42
N MET A 22 29.32 9.69 -2.86
CA MET A 22 28.25 10.54 -2.33
C MET A 22 26.84 10.11 -2.79
N LEU A 23 26.72 9.55 -3.99
CA LEU A 23 25.46 9.03 -4.51
C LEU A 23 25.09 7.66 -3.89
N PHE A 24 26.09 6.80 -3.71
CA PHE A 24 25.91 5.39 -3.32
C PHE A 24 26.28 5.08 -1.87
N ALA A 25 26.80 6.02 -1.08
CA ALA A 25 26.99 5.83 0.35
C ALA A 25 25.66 5.54 1.05
N GLU A 26 25.74 4.85 2.18
CA GLU A 26 24.64 4.73 3.11
C GLU A 26 24.17 6.12 3.54
N GLY A 27 22.87 6.41 3.37
CA GLY A 27 22.32 7.75 3.59
C GLY A 27 22.55 8.75 2.46
N GLY A 28 23.18 8.35 1.35
CA GLY A 28 23.30 9.14 0.13
C GLY A 28 21.95 9.43 -0.54
N VAL A 29 21.99 10.12 -1.68
CA VAL A 29 20.78 10.61 -2.38
C VAL A 29 19.80 9.48 -2.71
N ILE A 30 20.32 8.32 -3.15
CA ILE A 30 19.50 7.15 -3.49
C ILE A 30 18.82 6.59 -2.24
N GLY A 31 19.55 6.48 -1.13
CA GLY A 31 19.03 6.02 0.15
C GLY A 31 17.91 6.92 0.66
N TYR A 32 18.13 8.24 0.65
CA TYR A 32 17.13 9.22 1.04
C TYR A 32 15.85 9.12 0.20
N LEU A 33 15.98 9.02 -1.13
CA LEU A 33 14.82 8.87 -2.02
C LEU A 33 14.07 7.57 -1.77
N LYS A 34 14.77 6.46 -1.49
CA LYS A 34 14.15 5.17 -1.16
C LYS A 34 13.36 5.27 0.14
N VAL A 35 13.94 5.83 1.19
CA VAL A 35 13.26 6.03 2.49
C VAL A 35 12.05 6.96 2.33
N LYS A 36 12.21 8.09 1.65
CA LYS A 36 11.11 9.04 1.40
C LYS A 36 9.95 8.38 0.64
N ARG A 37 10.24 7.57 -0.38
CA ARG A 37 9.22 6.79 -1.11
C ARG A 37 8.56 5.75 -0.21
N GLY A 38 9.34 5.05 0.62
CA GLY A 38 8.84 4.09 1.60
C GLY A 38 7.86 4.71 2.60
N ILE A 39 8.22 5.87 3.17
CA ILE A 39 7.34 6.62 4.08
C ILE A 39 6.05 7.01 3.38
N LYS A 40 6.12 7.52 2.13
CA LYS A 40 4.92 7.90 1.37
C LYS A 40 4.01 6.69 1.11
N ALA A 41 4.59 5.55 0.74
CA ALA A 41 3.83 4.32 0.50
C ALA A 41 3.19 3.78 1.79
N ALA A 42 3.93 3.77 2.90
CA ALA A 42 3.42 3.35 4.21
C ALA A 42 2.25 4.25 4.65
N ASN A 43 2.39 5.57 4.55
CA ASN A 43 1.32 6.50 4.89
C ASN A 43 0.07 6.31 4.02
N ALA A 44 0.24 6.06 2.72
CA ALA A 44 -0.89 5.75 1.85
C ALA A 44 -1.60 4.45 2.28
N SER A 45 -0.84 3.42 2.65
CA SER A 45 -1.38 2.16 3.17
C SER A 45 -2.10 2.34 4.51
N ILE A 46 -1.61 3.21 5.39
CA ILE A 46 -2.28 3.51 6.66
C ILE A 46 -3.65 4.14 6.39
N ILE A 47 -3.71 5.15 5.52
CA ILE A 47 -4.97 5.84 5.19
C ILE A 47 -5.99 4.86 4.58
N THR A 48 -5.55 3.94 3.71
CA THR A 48 -6.45 2.95 3.11
C THR A 48 -6.97 1.97 4.16
N MET A 49 -6.09 1.46 5.03
CA MET A 49 -6.46 0.54 6.11
C MET A 49 -7.39 1.21 7.14
N GLU A 50 -7.16 2.47 7.49
CA GLU A 50 -8.04 3.21 8.40
C GLU A 50 -9.44 3.39 7.82
N ARG A 51 -9.53 3.68 6.51
CA ARG A 51 -10.83 3.78 5.82
C ARG A 51 -11.55 2.45 5.81
N GLU A 52 -10.87 1.36 5.46
CA GLU A 52 -11.44 0.01 5.47
C GLU A 52 -11.88 -0.39 6.88
N ASN A 53 -11.06 -0.12 7.89
CA ASN A 53 -11.39 -0.38 9.29
C ASN A 53 -12.66 0.36 9.72
N LYS A 54 -12.81 1.63 9.33
CA LYS A 54 -14.02 2.41 9.61
C LYS A 54 -15.25 1.81 8.94
N LEU A 55 -15.14 1.41 7.68
CA LEU A 55 -16.25 0.79 6.94
C LEU A 55 -16.64 -0.57 7.56
N LEU A 56 -15.65 -1.41 7.88
CA LEU A 56 -15.89 -2.71 8.51
C LEU A 56 -16.51 -2.57 9.89
N LYS A 57 -16.08 -1.59 10.69
CA LYS A 57 -16.70 -1.32 11.99
C LYS A 57 -18.15 -0.88 11.85
N ALA A 58 -18.45 0.01 10.91
CA ALA A 58 -19.84 0.41 10.64
C ALA A 58 -20.68 -0.77 10.15
N GLU A 59 -20.10 -1.66 9.35
CA GLU A 59 -20.76 -2.89 8.91
C GLU A 59 -21.06 -3.84 10.08
N ILE A 60 -20.09 -4.07 10.96
CA ILE A 60 -20.27 -4.88 12.17
C ILE A 60 -21.37 -4.28 13.05
N ASP A 61 -21.37 -2.97 13.26
CA ASP A 61 -22.37 -2.26 14.05
C ASP A 61 -23.79 -2.48 13.48
N ARG A 62 -23.96 -2.34 12.16
CA ARG A 62 -25.25 -2.63 11.52
C ARG A 62 -25.65 -4.09 11.65
N LEU A 63 -24.73 -5.03 11.46
CA LEU A 63 -25.03 -6.45 11.61
C LEU A 63 -25.41 -6.83 13.05
N GLN A 64 -24.95 -6.09 14.05
CA GLN A 64 -25.23 -6.36 15.46
C GLN A 64 -26.50 -5.66 15.97
N ASN A 65 -26.78 -4.45 15.48
CA ASN A 65 -27.80 -3.58 16.04
C ASN A 65 -29.01 -3.35 15.09
N ASP A 66 -28.94 -3.81 13.84
CA ASP A 66 -30.03 -3.73 12.86
C ASP A 66 -30.44 -5.14 12.40
N ASP A 67 -31.48 -5.67 13.05
CA ASP A 67 -32.01 -7.01 12.78
C ASP A 67 -32.50 -7.16 11.33
N GLN A 68 -33.07 -6.12 10.73
CA GLN A 68 -33.53 -6.14 9.35
C GLN A 68 -32.34 -6.25 8.39
N TYR A 69 -31.29 -5.48 8.65
CA TYR A 69 -30.07 -5.54 7.87
C TYR A 69 -29.39 -6.92 7.98
N LEU A 70 -29.33 -7.47 9.20
CA LEU A 70 -28.80 -8.81 9.43
C LEU A 70 -29.60 -9.87 8.65
N GLU A 71 -30.93 -9.82 8.74
CA GLU A 71 -31.81 -10.74 8.01
C GLU A 71 -31.60 -10.65 6.50
N GLU A 72 -31.52 -9.43 5.95
CA GLU A 72 -31.25 -9.20 4.53
C GLU A 72 -29.91 -9.83 4.08
N VAL A 73 -28.85 -9.61 4.87
CA VAL A 73 -27.52 -10.16 4.58
C VAL A 73 -27.54 -11.69 4.65
N VAL A 74 -28.21 -12.27 5.64
CA VAL A 74 -28.31 -13.72 5.82
C VAL A 74 -29.12 -14.36 4.69
N ARG A 75 -30.24 -13.76 4.30
CA ARG A 75 -31.05 -14.17 3.13
C ARG A 75 -30.24 -14.12 1.84
N LYS A 76 -29.48 -13.04 1.59
CA LYS A 76 -28.70 -12.87 0.35
C LYS A 76 -27.46 -13.75 0.29
N LYS A 77 -26.69 -13.86 1.37
CA LYS A 77 -25.41 -14.60 1.38
C LYS A 77 -25.59 -16.11 1.51
N PHE A 78 -26.61 -16.55 2.25
CA PHE A 78 -26.77 -17.95 2.61
C PHE A 78 -28.11 -18.55 2.16
N GLY A 79 -29.02 -17.75 1.59
CA GLY A 79 -30.29 -18.23 1.05
C GLY A 79 -31.29 -18.67 2.11
N PHE A 80 -31.16 -18.17 3.35
CA PHE A 80 -32.16 -18.42 4.40
C PHE A 80 -33.51 -17.81 4.00
N VAL A 81 -34.58 -18.44 4.49
CA VAL A 81 -35.96 -18.08 4.23
C VAL A 81 -36.67 -18.01 5.58
N GLY A 82 -37.53 -17.02 5.77
CA GLY A 82 -38.28 -16.84 7.02
C GLY A 82 -39.31 -17.95 7.24
N GLU A 83 -39.85 -18.04 8.46
CA GLU A 83 -40.92 -19.00 8.74
C GLU A 83 -42.13 -18.74 7.82
N GLY A 84 -42.57 -19.79 7.11
CA GLY A 84 -43.70 -19.72 6.19
C GLY A 84 -43.37 -19.29 4.75
N GLU A 85 -42.13 -18.97 4.44
CA GLU A 85 -41.70 -18.58 3.10
C GLU A 85 -41.18 -19.77 2.27
N ARG A 86 -41.30 -19.70 0.92
CA ARG A 86 -40.83 -20.74 0.00
C ARG A 86 -39.79 -20.18 -0.97
N LEU A 87 -38.61 -20.79 -1.00
CA LEU A 87 -37.54 -20.46 -1.96
C LEU A 87 -37.74 -21.23 -3.26
N TYR A 88 -37.85 -20.52 -4.39
CA TYR A 88 -37.90 -21.13 -5.73
C TYR A 88 -36.55 -20.95 -6.42
N ARG A 89 -35.83 -22.06 -6.68
CA ARG A 89 -34.63 -22.07 -7.53
C ARG A 89 -35.01 -22.53 -8.92
N VAL A 90 -34.87 -21.66 -9.91
CA VAL A 90 -35.07 -22.02 -11.33
C VAL A 90 -33.72 -22.46 -11.88
N GLU A 91 -33.55 -23.76 -12.10
CA GLU A 91 -32.40 -24.28 -12.84
C GLU A 91 -32.62 -24.10 -14.35
N ARG A 92 -31.58 -23.69 -15.08
CA ARG A 92 -31.60 -23.57 -16.54
C ARG A 92 -31.04 -24.82 -17.19
#